data_AF-A0A328YUT9-F1
#
_entry.id   AF-A0A328YUT9-F1
#
_cell.length_a   1.000
_cell.length_b   1.000
_cell.length_c   1.000
_cell.angle_alpha   90.00
_cell.angle_beta   90.00
_cell.angle_gamma   90.00
#
_symmetry.space_group_name_H-M   'P 1'
#
loop_
_entity.id
_entity.type
_entity.pdbx_description
1 polymer ?
#
loop_
_entity_poly.entity_id
_entity_poly.type
_entity_poly.pdbx_seq_one_letter_code
_entity_poly.pdbx_strand_id
1 'polypeptide(L)'
;MQRRAQWVGEASEGILLVEGPDGTTELVAAIAGVVGWRSSALRCCDVAAREGLPGRLAVDPLTDVLVYREDLHSRETTGIGPAVAHFRGQLASVHRLCGLSAMESDRHQDPVHGLVALHDLFAHCAPAQLSVRGVEAGSQATRLLNGVCCLLFEVLALRMPGHPEEAVLARLRDDVDVVLPRTPAGLVIRNTLAILLETVRTRDCLPESCRLVNHDERACYMFMDASEWSSELGRYHFENELGYMAGCFQALRRLMSLGRAPLTADTLLEIHDVAIGNAFRRVPTPMQERFQKGYRSRAVSFPLIEGRNHTAAGLEEFLASPDAGTGWITIGEREEGGGLQLTANAKHSLDCGCKAADILAHYYRQLDRIDAGAPDAEEMRVAATVRCCQSLDRNHLFVDANIRTIGYLCLNKFLWDLGMEPAVLEYPKVLDMCSVAQVVEAVRRGQQRFRQLQGTGRRP
;
A
#
# COMPACT_ATOMS: atom_id res chain seq x y z
N MET A 1 17.38 -4.53 12.95
CA MET A 1 17.24 -6.00 13.09
C MET A 1 16.29 -6.47 12.02
N GLN A 2 16.75 -7.29 11.08
CA GLN A 2 15.95 -7.88 10.00
C GLN A 2 14.93 -8.85 10.59
N ARG A 3 13.70 -8.89 10.03
CA ARG A 3 12.84 -10.06 10.23
C ARG A 3 13.60 -11.27 9.70
N ARG A 4 13.93 -12.21 10.57
CA ARG A 4 14.47 -13.50 10.16
C ARG A 4 13.29 -14.43 10.01
N ALA A 5 12.89 -14.65 8.76
CA ALA A 5 12.07 -15.80 8.43
C ALA A 5 13.00 -16.94 8.01
N GLN A 6 12.85 -18.10 8.63
CA GLN A 6 13.61 -19.28 8.30
C GLN A 6 12.65 -20.44 8.05
N TRP A 7 12.95 -21.23 7.03
CA TRP A 7 12.30 -22.51 6.80
C TRP A 7 12.51 -23.47 7.97
N VAL A 8 11.42 -24.04 8.46
CA VAL A 8 11.46 -25.09 9.49
C VAL A 8 10.55 -26.22 9.06
N GLY A 9 11.08 -27.45 9.03
CA GLY A 9 10.39 -28.59 8.41
C GLY A 9 10.80 -28.78 6.94
N GLU A 10 9.98 -29.47 6.17
CA GLU A 10 10.21 -29.60 4.72
C GLU A 10 9.76 -28.31 4.02
N ALA A 11 10.53 -27.81 3.05
CA ALA A 11 10.22 -26.55 2.36
C ALA A 11 8.82 -26.55 1.70
N SER A 12 8.35 -27.73 1.31
CA SER A 12 7.03 -27.89 0.74
C SER A 12 5.88 -27.75 1.74
N GLU A 13 6.15 -27.73 3.04
CA GLU A 13 5.13 -27.56 4.07
C GLU A 13 4.74 -26.09 4.25
N GLY A 14 5.50 -25.16 3.64
CA GLY A 14 5.23 -23.73 3.75
C GLY A 14 5.38 -23.20 5.19
N ILE A 15 6.03 -23.95 6.08
CA ILE A 15 6.18 -23.58 7.49
C ILE A 15 7.42 -22.70 7.66
N LEU A 16 7.17 -21.49 8.12
CA LEU A 16 8.17 -20.48 8.39
C LEU A 16 8.24 -20.22 9.88
N LEU A 17 9.46 -20.23 10.40
CA LEU A 17 9.80 -19.64 11.68
C LEU A 17 10.03 -18.15 11.45
N VAL A 18 9.14 -17.30 11.95
CA VAL A 18 9.21 -15.85 11.78
C VAL A 18 9.57 -15.21 13.11
N GLU A 19 10.71 -14.53 13.14
CA GLU A 19 11.09 -13.70 14.28
C GLU A 19 10.51 -12.28 14.11
N GLY A 20 9.64 -11.91 15.04
CA GLY A 20 9.08 -10.58 15.20
C GLY A 20 10.14 -9.57 15.66
N PRO A 21 9.93 -8.28 15.37
CA PRO A 21 10.88 -7.22 15.75
C PRO A 21 11.04 -7.05 17.28
N ASP A 22 10.05 -7.49 18.04
CA ASP A 22 10.04 -7.56 19.51
C ASP A 22 10.79 -8.79 20.07
N GLY A 23 11.31 -9.67 19.20
CA GLY A 23 11.96 -10.92 19.58
C GLY A 23 10.98 -12.07 19.80
N THR A 24 9.67 -11.84 19.60
CA THR A 24 8.70 -12.95 19.57
C THR A 24 9.01 -13.84 18.37
N THR A 25 8.73 -15.13 18.50
CA THR A 25 8.92 -16.07 17.39
C THR A 25 7.59 -16.76 17.16
N GLU A 26 7.13 -16.75 15.91
CA GLU A 26 5.91 -17.42 15.48
C GLU A 26 6.26 -18.53 14.49
N LEU A 27 5.55 -19.65 14.56
CA LEU A 27 5.42 -20.55 13.41
C LEU A 27 4.28 -20.06 12.54
N VAL A 28 4.52 -19.99 11.24
CA VAL A 28 3.57 -19.46 10.28
C VAL A 28 3.49 -20.39 9.08
N ALA A 29 2.28 -20.73 8.65
CA ALA A 29 2.06 -21.46 7.40
C ALA A 29 0.92 -20.85 6.60
N ALA A 30 1.12 -20.81 5.27
CA ALA A 30 0.05 -20.56 4.34
C ALA A 30 -0.85 -21.79 4.25
N ILE A 31 -2.15 -21.58 4.42
CA ILE A 31 -3.21 -22.55 4.17
C ILE A 31 -3.74 -22.28 2.78
N ALA A 32 -3.26 -23.09 1.88
CA ALA A 32 -3.57 -23.01 0.48
C ALA A 32 -5.00 -23.52 0.23
N GLY A 33 -5.87 -22.71 -0.38
CA GLY A 33 -7.17 -23.18 -0.86
C GLY A 33 -8.33 -22.18 -0.86
N VAL A 34 -8.11 -20.92 -0.46
CA VAL A 34 -9.20 -19.92 -0.29
C VAL A 34 -8.91 -18.59 -0.98
N VAL A 35 -8.22 -18.63 -2.14
CA VAL A 35 -7.76 -17.43 -2.84
C VAL A 35 -8.92 -16.74 -3.55
N GLY A 36 -9.08 -15.43 -3.32
CA GLY A 36 -10.08 -14.60 -4.00
C GLY A 36 -11.52 -14.70 -3.45
N TRP A 37 -11.73 -15.43 -2.34
CA TRP A 37 -13.04 -15.56 -1.68
C TRP A 37 -12.93 -15.24 -0.20
N ARG A 38 -12.75 -13.95 0.12
CA ARG A 38 -12.62 -13.45 1.51
C ARG A 38 -13.73 -13.96 2.44
N SER A 39 -14.97 -14.13 1.95
CA SER A 39 -16.08 -14.68 2.73
C SER A 39 -15.89 -16.15 3.12
N SER A 40 -15.27 -16.97 2.26
CA SER A 40 -14.89 -18.35 2.60
C SER A 40 -13.75 -18.37 3.62
N ALA A 41 -12.76 -17.50 3.46
CA ALA A 41 -11.62 -17.44 4.36
C ALA A 41 -12.03 -16.95 5.76
N LEU A 42 -12.91 -15.95 5.84
CA LEU A 42 -13.50 -15.48 7.10
C LEU A 42 -14.35 -16.56 7.78
N ARG A 43 -15.13 -17.36 7.02
CA ARG A 43 -15.84 -18.52 7.59
C ARG A 43 -14.87 -19.54 8.19
N CYS A 44 -13.73 -19.79 7.55
CA CYS A 44 -12.69 -20.65 8.10
C CYS A 44 -12.12 -20.10 9.41
N CYS A 45 -11.88 -18.79 9.50
CA CYS A 45 -11.49 -18.11 10.75
C CYS A 45 -12.54 -18.30 11.85
N ASP A 46 -13.83 -18.10 11.54
CA ASP A 46 -14.92 -18.26 12.50
C ASP A 46 -15.04 -19.69 13.03
N VAL A 47 -14.88 -20.69 12.15
CA VAL A 47 -14.89 -22.11 12.53
C VAL A 47 -13.68 -22.43 13.40
N ALA A 48 -12.47 -22.01 13.01
CA ALA A 48 -11.25 -22.22 13.80
C ALA A 48 -11.35 -21.62 15.22
N ALA A 49 -11.96 -20.44 15.34
CA ALA A 49 -12.19 -19.77 16.62
C ALA A 49 -13.19 -20.55 17.50
N ARG A 50 -14.26 -21.12 16.91
CA ARG A 50 -15.25 -21.94 17.64
C ARG A 50 -14.68 -23.27 18.11
N GLU A 51 -13.79 -23.87 17.34
CA GLU A 51 -13.13 -25.14 17.65
C GLU A 51 -11.97 -24.99 18.66
N GLY A 52 -11.67 -23.75 19.09
CA GLY A 52 -10.68 -23.49 20.15
C GLY A 52 -9.24 -23.82 19.75
N LEU A 53 -8.89 -23.66 18.48
CA LEU A 53 -7.52 -23.90 18.02
C LEU A 53 -6.55 -22.92 18.70
N PRO A 54 -5.39 -23.38 19.21
CA PRO A 54 -4.46 -22.56 20.00
C PRO A 54 -3.72 -21.47 19.19
N GLY A 55 -3.86 -21.45 17.87
CA GLY A 55 -3.21 -20.50 16.98
C GLY A 55 -4.19 -19.51 16.36
N ARG A 56 -3.65 -18.50 15.68
CA ARG A 56 -4.42 -17.46 14.99
C ARG A 56 -4.53 -17.80 13.50
N LEU A 57 -5.76 -17.93 13.02
CA LEU A 57 -6.07 -18.06 11.61
C LEU A 57 -6.48 -16.69 11.07
N ALA A 58 -5.76 -16.16 10.09
CA ALA A 58 -6.01 -14.84 9.53
C ALA A 58 -5.86 -14.84 8.00
N VAL A 59 -6.52 -13.91 7.32
CA VAL A 59 -6.34 -13.72 5.87
C VAL A 59 -5.19 -12.74 5.65
N ASP A 60 -4.16 -13.13 4.91
CA ASP A 60 -3.10 -12.23 4.46
C ASP A 60 -3.72 -11.19 3.52
N PRO A 61 -3.64 -9.89 3.83
CA PRO A 61 -4.34 -8.86 3.07
C PRO A 61 -3.82 -8.70 1.65
N LEU A 62 -2.57 -9.05 1.38
CA LEU A 62 -1.96 -8.84 0.06
C LEU A 62 -2.33 -9.97 -0.89
N THR A 63 -2.27 -11.21 -0.41
CA THR A 63 -2.42 -12.43 -1.21
C THR A 63 -3.80 -13.09 -1.09
N ASP A 64 -4.67 -12.60 -0.19
CA ASP A 64 -5.92 -13.25 0.22
C ASP A 64 -5.73 -14.74 0.64
N VAL A 65 -4.50 -15.07 1.05
CA VAL A 65 -4.13 -16.41 1.51
C VAL A 65 -4.53 -16.54 2.97
N LEU A 66 -5.15 -17.65 3.31
CA LEU A 66 -5.42 -17.98 4.70
C LEU A 66 -4.08 -18.37 5.34
N VAL A 67 -3.73 -17.78 6.48
CA VAL A 67 -2.46 -18.00 7.15
C VAL A 67 -2.74 -18.44 8.58
N TYR A 68 -2.12 -19.54 8.99
CA TYR A 68 -2.13 -19.99 10.37
C TYR A 68 -0.83 -19.58 11.06
N ARG A 69 -0.97 -18.99 12.25
CA ARG A 69 0.13 -18.47 13.06
C ARG A 69 0.05 -19.04 14.46
N GLU A 70 1.18 -19.33 15.06
CA GLU A 70 1.24 -19.81 16.43
C GLU A 70 2.49 -19.30 17.14
N ASP A 71 2.30 -18.64 18.29
CA ASP A 71 3.39 -18.07 19.08
C ASP A 71 4.21 -19.18 19.76
N LEU A 72 5.50 -19.28 19.46
CA LEU A 72 6.39 -20.26 20.11
C LEU A 72 6.58 -20.00 21.61
N HIS A 73 6.51 -18.73 22.04
CA HIS A 73 6.64 -18.36 23.45
C HIS A 73 5.48 -18.86 24.31
N SER A 74 4.34 -19.22 23.70
CA SER A 74 3.21 -19.81 24.42
C SER A 74 3.41 -21.27 24.81
N ARG A 75 4.55 -21.87 24.42
CA ARG A 75 4.81 -23.30 24.61
C ARG A 75 6.05 -23.58 25.45
N GLU A 76 5.85 -24.36 26.50
CA GLU A 76 6.89 -25.06 27.26
C GLU A 76 7.54 -26.21 26.45
N THR A 77 7.91 -25.97 25.19
CA THR A 77 8.54 -26.99 24.34
C THR A 77 10.05 -26.86 24.38
N THR A 78 10.73 -27.98 24.64
CA THR A 78 12.20 -28.11 24.78
C THR A 78 12.98 -27.99 23.46
N GLY A 79 12.40 -27.42 22.39
CA GLY A 79 13.06 -27.20 21.11
C GLY A 79 12.12 -26.95 19.93
N ILE A 80 12.67 -26.51 18.79
CA ILE A 80 11.94 -26.18 17.56
C ILE A 80 11.27 -27.41 16.93
N GLY A 81 11.93 -28.59 16.94
CA GLY A 81 11.41 -29.80 16.29
C GLY A 81 10.04 -30.25 16.82
N PRO A 82 9.86 -30.41 18.15
CA PRO A 82 8.56 -30.70 18.75
C PRO A 82 7.49 -29.64 18.46
N ALA A 83 7.87 -28.35 18.46
CA ALA A 83 6.95 -27.25 18.14
C ALA A 83 6.46 -27.35 16.69
N VAL A 84 7.34 -27.63 15.72
CA VAL A 84 7.00 -27.84 14.31
C VAL A 84 6.10 -29.06 14.13
N ALA A 85 6.40 -30.18 14.80
CA ALA A 85 5.59 -31.39 14.72
C ALA A 85 4.16 -31.16 15.26
N HIS A 86 4.04 -30.43 16.37
CA HIS A 86 2.73 -30.03 16.89
C HIS A 86 2.01 -29.09 15.92
N PHE A 87 2.70 -28.05 15.45
CA PHE A 87 2.16 -27.08 14.50
C PHE A 87 1.64 -27.76 13.23
N ARG A 88 2.36 -28.76 12.71
CA ARG A 88 1.91 -29.61 11.59
C ARG A 88 0.61 -30.36 11.91
N GLY A 89 0.47 -30.88 13.14
CA GLY A 89 -0.77 -31.51 13.61
C GLY A 89 -1.95 -30.53 13.64
N GLN A 90 -1.72 -29.28 14.09
CA GLN A 90 -2.74 -28.23 14.08
C GLN A 90 -3.08 -27.80 12.66
N LEU A 91 -2.08 -27.61 11.81
CA LEU A 91 -2.26 -27.27 10.41
C LEU A 91 -3.12 -28.32 9.69
N ALA A 92 -2.86 -29.61 9.92
CA ALA A 92 -3.69 -30.69 9.39
C ALA A 92 -5.15 -30.62 9.89
N SER A 93 -5.37 -30.24 11.15
CA SER A 93 -6.72 -29.98 11.68
C SER A 93 -7.38 -28.78 11.01
N VAL A 94 -6.64 -27.68 10.79
CA VAL A 94 -7.15 -26.52 10.06
C VAL A 94 -7.52 -26.88 8.63
N HIS A 95 -6.68 -27.62 7.90
CA HIS A 95 -6.99 -28.11 6.55
C HIS A 95 -8.30 -28.92 6.53
N ARG A 96 -8.48 -29.86 7.48
CA ARG A 96 -9.73 -30.63 7.61
C ARG A 96 -10.94 -29.74 7.88
N LEU A 97 -10.82 -28.79 8.82
CA LEU A 97 -11.91 -27.87 9.17
C LEU A 97 -12.31 -26.95 8.01
N CYS A 98 -11.34 -26.57 7.18
CA CYS A 98 -11.57 -25.74 6.01
C CYS A 98 -12.04 -26.55 4.78
N GLY A 99 -12.12 -27.88 4.86
CA GLY A 99 -12.43 -28.75 3.72
C GLY A 99 -11.34 -28.72 2.64
N LEU A 100 -10.09 -28.44 3.02
CA LEU A 100 -8.96 -28.27 2.11
C LEU A 100 -8.07 -29.51 2.15
N SER A 101 -7.58 -29.93 0.98
CA SER A 101 -6.53 -30.96 0.90
C SER A 101 -5.21 -30.40 1.46
N ALA A 102 -4.44 -31.25 2.13
CA ALA A 102 -3.06 -30.94 2.49
C ALA A 102 -2.23 -30.78 1.21
N MET A 103 -1.23 -29.89 1.24
CA MET A 103 -0.32 -29.69 0.12
C MET A 103 0.48 -30.97 -0.17
N GLU A 104 0.66 -31.27 -1.46
CA GLU A 104 1.65 -32.24 -1.91
C GLU A 104 3.04 -31.60 -1.84
N SER A 105 4.05 -32.38 -1.47
CA SER A 105 5.36 -31.85 -1.17
C SER A 105 6.13 -31.49 -2.46
N ASP A 106 6.18 -30.21 -2.84
CA ASP A 106 7.08 -29.77 -3.91
C ASP A 106 8.33 -29.06 -3.34
N ARG A 107 9.51 -29.58 -3.71
CA ARG A 107 10.79 -29.26 -3.07
C ARG A 107 11.42 -28.03 -3.72
N HIS A 108 11.04 -26.83 -3.31
CA HIS A 108 11.80 -25.63 -3.69
C HIS A 108 12.71 -25.18 -2.54
N GLN A 109 14.02 -25.12 -2.78
CA GLN A 109 15.03 -24.75 -1.78
C GLN A 109 15.25 -23.23 -1.65
N ASP A 110 14.73 -22.43 -2.60
CA ASP A 110 14.92 -20.98 -2.68
C ASP A 110 13.69 -20.31 -3.33
N PRO A 111 13.17 -19.19 -2.77
CA PRO A 111 12.05 -18.43 -3.33
C PRO A 111 12.22 -17.99 -4.78
N VAL A 112 13.44 -17.69 -5.25
CA VAL A 112 13.68 -17.33 -6.66
C VAL A 112 13.46 -18.54 -7.56
N HIS A 113 13.97 -19.70 -7.17
CA HIS A 113 13.73 -20.96 -7.87
C HIS A 113 12.25 -21.33 -7.91
N GLY A 114 11.51 -21.06 -6.84
CA GLY A 114 10.06 -21.26 -6.86
C GLY A 114 9.33 -20.27 -7.76
N LEU A 115 9.78 -19.00 -7.87
CA LEU A 115 9.19 -18.04 -8.82
C LEU A 115 9.44 -18.46 -10.28
N VAL A 116 10.63 -19.01 -10.57
CA VAL A 116 10.95 -19.62 -11.86
C VAL A 116 10.11 -20.88 -12.10
N ALA A 117 9.94 -21.74 -11.10
CA ALA A 117 9.10 -22.93 -11.22
C ALA A 117 7.63 -22.56 -11.49
N LEU A 118 7.12 -21.48 -10.89
CA LEU A 118 5.79 -20.95 -11.21
C LEU A 118 5.71 -20.43 -12.65
N HIS A 119 6.73 -19.72 -13.12
CA HIS A 119 6.79 -19.25 -14.51
C HIS A 119 6.70 -20.45 -15.47
N ASP A 120 7.54 -21.46 -15.27
CA ASP A 120 7.50 -22.69 -16.07
C ASP A 120 6.13 -23.35 -15.98
N LEU A 121 5.55 -23.44 -14.78
CA LEU A 121 4.27 -24.08 -14.59
C LEU A 121 3.10 -23.35 -15.28
N PHE A 122 3.07 -22.01 -15.23
CA PHE A 122 2.10 -21.20 -15.98
C PHE A 122 2.32 -21.29 -17.49
N ALA A 123 3.57 -21.35 -17.96
CA ALA A 123 3.90 -21.48 -19.37
C ALA A 123 3.41 -22.82 -19.98
N HIS A 124 3.28 -23.87 -19.16
CA HIS A 124 2.89 -25.21 -19.60
C HIS A 124 1.45 -25.60 -19.23
N CYS A 125 0.71 -24.75 -18.50
CA CYS A 125 -0.68 -25.02 -18.11
C CYS A 125 -1.69 -24.40 -19.10
N ALA A 126 -2.62 -25.20 -19.62
CA ALA A 126 -3.70 -24.71 -20.45
C ALA A 126 -4.73 -23.93 -19.60
N PRO A 127 -5.31 -22.81 -20.08
CA PRO A 127 -6.28 -22.00 -19.31
C PRO A 127 -7.48 -22.82 -18.78
N ALA A 128 -7.91 -23.85 -19.52
CA ALA A 128 -8.98 -24.74 -19.11
C ALA A 128 -8.64 -25.59 -17.87
N GLN A 129 -7.36 -25.88 -17.64
CA GLN A 129 -6.88 -26.58 -16.45
C GLN A 129 -6.90 -25.69 -15.20
N LEU A 130 -7.20 -24.40 -15.36
CA LEU A 130 -7.14 -23.36 -14.32
C LEU A 130 -8.42 -22.55 -14.16
N SER A 131 -9.49 -22.95 -14.86
CA SER A 131 -10.81 -22.36 -14.70
C SER A 131 -11.40 -22.70 -13.34
N VAL A 132 -11.24 -21.79 -12.38
CA VAL A 132 -11.87 -21.87 -11.05
C VAL A 132 -13.34 -21.44 -11.18
N ARG A 133 -14.24 -22.39 -11.39
CA ARG A 133 -15.67 -22.19 -11.05
C ARG A 133 -16.15 -23.33 -10.16
N GLY A 134 -16.50 -22.97 -8.93
CA GLY A 134 -17.28 -23.80 -8.01
C GLY A 134 -16.54 -24.94 -7.33
N VAL A 135 -17.30 -25.74 -6.57
CA VAL A 135 -16.88 -26.95 -5.83
C VAL A 135 -16.32 -28.05 -6.76
N GLU A 136 -16.31 -27.79 -8.07
CA GLU A 136 -15.80 -28.63 -9.16
C GLU A 136 -14.53 -28.07 -9.81
N ALA A 137 -13.84 -27.09 -9.21
CA ALA A 137 -12.50 -26.72 -9.66
C ALA A 137 -11.59 -27.96 -9.57
N GLY A 138 -11.09 -28.43 -10.72
CA GLY A 138 -10.26 -29.62 -10.78
C GLY A 138 -9.10 -29.52 -9.78
N SER A 139 -8.77 -30.63 -9.12
CA SER A 139 -7.73 -30.68 -8.08
C SER A 139 -6.39 -30.10 -8.52
N GLN A 140 -6.09 -30.10 -9.83
CA GLN A 140 -4.91 -29.49 -10.42
C GLN A 140 -4.94 -27.94 -10.38
N ALA A 141 -6.08 -27.31 -10.62
CA ALA A 141 -6.23 -25.86 -10.57
C ALA A 141 -6.07 -25.31 -9.16
N THR A 142 -6.71 -25.98 -8.22
CA THR A 142 -6.61 -25.67 -6.78
C THR A 142 -5.19 -25.88 -6.31
N ARG A 143 -4.52 -26.99 -6.69
CA ARG A 143 -3.10 -27.21 -6.38
C ARG A 143 -2.19 -26.12 -6.96
N LEU A 144 -2.44 -25.65 -8.17
CA LEU A 144 -1.61 -24.59 -8.76
C LEU A 144 -1.75 -23.28 -8.01
N LEU A 145 -2.99 -22.82 -7.81
CA LEU A 145 -3.26 -21.57 -7.08
C LEU A 145 -2.70 -21.62 -5.66
N ASN A 146 -2.76 -22.79 -5.05
CA ASN A 146 -2.17 -23.06 -3.76
C ASN A 146 -0.65 -22.91 -3.75
N GLY A 147 0.04 -23.53 -4.70
CA GLY A 147 1.50 -23.38 -4.87
C GLY A 147 1.90 -21.93 -5.14
N VAL A 148 1.15 -21.23 -6.00
CA VAL A 148 1.38 -19.80 -6.29
C VAL A 148 1.25 -18.96 -5.04
N CYS A 149 0.19 -19.18 -4.27
CA CYS A 149 -0.09 -18.42 -3.06
C CYS A 149 0.91 -18.67 -1.94
N CYS A 150 1.31 -19.92 -1.72
CA CYS A 150 2.35 -20.27 -0.76
C CYS A 150 3.67 -19.64 -1.16
N LEU A 151 4.05 -19.74 -2.43
CA LEU A 151 5.29 -19.14 -2.89
C LEU A 151 5.27 -17.60 -2.80
N LEU A 152 4.16 -16.95 -3.17
CA LEU A 152 4.02 -15.51 -2.99
C LEU A 152 4.13 -15.14 -1.51
N PHE A 153 3.45 -15.89 -0.63
CA PHE A 153 3.55 -15.72 0.82
C PHE A 153 4.98 -15.91 1.33
N GLU A 154 5.70 -16.92 0.83
CA GLU A 154 7.10 -17.22 1.14
C GLU A 154 8.03 -16.10 0.68
N VAL A 155 7.92 -15.63 -0.57
CA VAL A 155 8.69 -14.47 -1.08
C VAL A 155 8.42 -13.24 -0.21
N LEU A 156 7.15 -13.01 0.16
CA LEU A 156 6.74 -11.87 0.98
C LEU A 156 7.21 -11.97 2.44
N ALA A 157 7.32 -13.19 2.98
CA ALA A 157 7.73 -13.48 4.34
C ALA A 157 9.26 -13.57 4.48
N LEU A 158 9.96 -14.09 3.46
CA LEU A 158 11.39 -14.40 3.50
C LEU A 158 12.30 -13.25 3.12
N ARG A 159 11.84 -12.22 2.40
CA ARG A 159 12.54 -10.96 2.04
C ARG A 159 14.06 -10.95 2.27
N MET A 160 14.73 -11.87 1.58
CA MET A 160 16.18 -11.92 1.54
C MET A 160 16.68 -10.77 0.66
N PRO A 161 17.74 -10.06 1.07
CA PRO A 161 18.49 -9.21 0.15
C PRO A 161 19.15 -10.14 -0.88
N GLY A 162 18.58 -10.24 -2.08
CA GLY A 162 19.02 -11.21 -3.10
C GLY A 162 18.14 -11.36 -4.34
N HIS A 163 16.92 -10.80 -4.32
CA HIS A 163 16.08 -10.44 -5.47
C HIS A 163 15.52 -11.58 -6.35
N PRO A 164 14.19 -11.63 -6.53
CA PRO A 164 13.61 -12.04 -7.81
C PRO A 164 14.10 -11.09 -8.90
N GLU A 165 14.60 -11.62 -10.03
CA GLU A 165 14.95 -10.77 -11.17
C GLU A 165 13.69 -10.02 -11.66
N GLU A 166 13.80 -8.71 -11.92
CA GLU A 166 12.68 -7.89 -12.45
C GLU A 166 12.02 -8.58 -13.66
N ALA A 167 12.83 -9.19 -14.53
CA ALA A 167 12.39 -9.94 -15.70
C ALA A 167 11.48 -11.13 -15.34
N VAL A 168 11.81 -11.87 -14.27
CA VAL A 168 11.01 -13.01 -13.80
C VAL A 168 9.66 -12.53 -13.27
N LEU A 169 9.65 -11.49 -12.43
CA LEU A 169 8.39 -10.93 -11.90
C LEU A 169 7.51 -10.34 -13.01
N ALA A 170 8.10 -9.63 -13.97
CA ALA A 170 7.38 -9.07 -15.11
C ALA A 170 6.77 -10.17 -15.96
N ARG A 171 7.55 -11.21 -16.30
CA ARG A 171 7.08 -12.33 -17.12
C ARG A 171 5.99 -13.13 -16.42
N LEU A 172 6.17 -13.44 -15.13
CA LEU A 172 5.19 -14.16 -14.34
C LEU A 172 3.85 -13.40 -14.25
N ARG A 173 3.90 -12.07 -14.09
CA ARG A 173 2.70 -11.23 -14.12
C ARG A 173 1.97 -11.33 -15.46
N ASP A 174 2.71 -11.28 -16.56
CA ASP A 174 2.13 -11.36 -17.91
C ASP A 174 1.53 -12.76 -18.17
N ASP A 175 2.19 -13.83 -17.71
CA ASP A 175 1.66 -15.20 -17.83
C ASP A 175 0.38 -15.39 -16.99
N VAL A 176 0.31 -14.80 -15.80
CA VAL A 176 -0.92 -14.80 -14.97
C VAL A 176 -2.09 -14.13 -15.71
N ASP A 177 -1.85 -13.04 -16.44
CA ASP A 177 -2.89 -12.38 -17.24
C ASP A 177 -3.34 -13.24 -18.43
N VAL A 178 -2.44 -14.04 -19.02
CA VAL A 178 -2.79 -15.00 -20.09
C VAL A 178 -3.57 -16.18 -19.54
N VAL A 179 -3.18 -16.71 -18.39
CA VAL A 179 -3.65 -17.99 -17.89
C VAL A 179 -4.88 -17.85 -16.98
N LEU A 180 -4.96 -16.79 -16.19
CA LEU A 180 -6.04 -16.52 -15.23
C LEU A 180 -6.77 -15.18 -15.50
N PRO A 181 -7.14 -14.86 -16.77
CA PRO A 181 -7.65 -13.55 -17.12
C PRO A 181 -8.95 -13.26 -16.35
N ARG A 182 -8.95 -12.16 -15.59
CA ARG A 182 -10.14 -11.60 -14.92
C ARG A 182 -10.79 -12.54 -13.88
N THR A 183 -10.09 -13.57 -13.42
CA THR A 183 -10.54 -14.38 -12.28
C THR A 183 -10.21 -13.67 -10.95
N PRO A 184 -11.01 -13.84 -9.87
CA PRO A 184 -10.67 -13.25 -8.57
C PRO A 184 -9.27 -13.61 -8.08
N ALA A 185 -8.84 -14.87 -8.25
CA ALA A 185 -7.50 -15.31 -7.88
C ALA A 185 -6.41 -14.67 -8.76
N GLY A 186 -6.61 -14.62 -10.09
CA GLY A 186 -5.70 -13.93 -11.01
C GLY A 186 -5.53 -12.44 -10.69
N LEU A 187 -6.61 -11.76 -10.29
CA LEU A 187 -6.55 -10.35 -9.87
C LEU A 187 -5.64 -10.15 -8.64
N VAL A 188 -5.76 -11.02 -7.63
CA VAL A 188 -4.96 -10.94 -6.39
C VAL A 188 -3.50 -11.29 -6.62
N ILE A 189 -3.23 -12.36 -7.37
CA ILE A 189 -1.87 -12.79 -7.74
C ILE A 189 -1.19 -11.69 -8.55
N ARG A 190 -1.86 -11.16 -9.58
CA ARG A 190 -1.33 -10.07 -10.41
C ARG A 190 -1.03 -8.83 -9.58
N ASN A 191 -1.92 -8.46 -8.66
CA ASN A 191 -1.71 -7.31 -7.80
C ASN A 191 -0.48 -7.48 -6.91
N THR A 192 -0.33 -8.65 -6.30
CA THR A 192 0.85 -8.98 -5.48
C THR A 192 2.14 -8.88 -6.30
N LEU A 193 2.15 -9.48 -7.49
CA LEU A 193 3.29 -9.41 -8.41
C LEU A 193 3.57 -7.99 -8.86
N ALA A 194 2.55 -7.17 -9.12
CA ALA A 194 2.72 -5.77 -9.46
C ALA A 194 3.35 -4.98 -8.31
N ILE A 195 2.94 -5.21 -7.06
CA ILE A 195 3.53 -4.55 -5.89
C ILE A 195 5.00 -4.95 -5.73
N LEU A 196 5.32 -6.24 -5.84
CA LEU A 196 6.70 -6.74 -5.76
C LEU A 196 7.57 -6.17 -6.88
N LEU A 197 7.09 -6.24 -8.12
CA LEU A 197 7.77 -5.72 -9.30
C LEU A 197 8.06 -4.23 -9.17
N GLU A 198 7.06 -3.44 -8.76
CA GLU A 198 7.21 -1.98 -8.63
C GLU A 198 8.05 -1.60 -7.40
N THR A 199 8.10 -2.43 -6.36
CA THR A 199 9.02 -2.26 -5.24
C THR A 199 10.48 -2.44 -5.67
N VAL A 200 10.78 -3.50 -6.42
CA VAL A 200 12.12 -3.76 -7.00
C VAL A 200 12.52 -2.60 -7.92
N ARG A 201 11.63 -2.24 -8.83
CA ARG A 201 11.81 -1.15 -9.79
C ARG A 201 12.00 0.23 -9.18
N THR A 202 11.38 0.51 -8.03
CA THR A 202 11.54 1.79 -7.32
C THR A 202 12.86 1.85 -6.57
N ARG A 203 13.27 0.76 -5.91
CA ARG A 203 14.57 0.67 -5.24
C ARG A 203 15.71 1.05 -6.18
N ASP A 204 15.65 0.54 -7.40
CA ASP A 204 16.73 0.65 -8.38
C ASP A 204 16.76 2.03 -9.06
N CYS A 205 15.64 2.76 -9.07
CA CYS A 205 15.56 4.11 -9.65
C CYS A 205 15.67 5.25 -8.62
N LEU A 206 15.50 4.97 -7.32
CA LEU A 206 15.54 6.01 -6.29
C LEU A 206 16.97 6.50 -6.02
N PRO A 207 17.16 7.83 -5.83
CA PRO A 207 18.42 8.38 -5.32
C PRO A 207 18.80 7.73 -3.98
N GLU A 208 20.09 7.61 -3.71
CA GLU A 208 20.60 6.97 -2.49
C GLU A 208 20.03 7.63 -1.22
N SER A 209 19.94 8.97 -1.20
CA SER A 209 19.34 9.73 -0.10
C SER A 209 17.86 9.43 0.16
N CYS A 210 17.17 8.83 -0.81
CA CYS A 210 15.76 8.48 -0.74
C CYS A 210 15.52 6.97 -0.60
N ARG A 211 16.58 6.16 -0.72
CA ARG A 211 16.50 4.70 -0.58
C ARG A 211 16.45 4.33 0.90
N LEU A 212 15.61 3.36 1.25
CA LEU A 212 15.56 2.81 2.59
C LEU A 212 16.51 1.61 2.70
N VAL A 213 17.15 1.39 3.85
CA VAL A 213 18.11 0.28 4.06
C VAL A 213 17.49 -1.09 3.78
N ASN A 214 16.21 -1.26 4.12
CA ASN A 214 15.40 -2.41 3.70
C ASN A 214 14.25 -1.92 2.80
N HIS A 215 14.60 -1.31 1.66
CA HIS A 215 13.62 -0.72 0.73
C HIS A 215 12.44 -1.64 0.48
N ASP A 216 12.73 -2.87 0.11
CA ASP A 216 11.70 -3.84 -0.24
C ASP A 216 10.69 -3.98 0.90
N GLU A 217 11.18 -4.09 2.15
CA GLU A 217 10.40 -4.17 3.40
C GLU A 217 9.56 -2.95 3.75
N ARG A 218 10.08 -1.77 3.46
CA ARG A 218 9.63 -0.52 4.10
C ARG A 218 8.98 0.46 3.13
N ALA A 219 9.15 0.30 1.82
CA ALA A 219 8.73 1.30 0.86
C ALA A 219 7.21 1.56 0.88
N CYS A 220 6.38 0.56 1.19
CA CYS A 220 4.93 0.74 1.34
C CYS A 220 4.55 1.73 2.46
N TYR A 221 5.39 1.88 3.49
CA TYR A 221 5.14 2.83 4.58
C TYR A 221 5.23 4.28 4.12
N MET A 222 5.89 4.58 3.00
CA MET A 222 5.95 5.93 2.44
C MET A 222 4.61 6.40 1.87
N PHE A 223 3.69 5.46 1.57
CA PHE A 223 2.38 5.71 0.98
C PHE A 223 1.26 5.35 1.95
N MET A 224 1.51 5.49 3.24
CA MET A 224 0.56 5.17 4.29
C MET A 224 0.61 6.17 5.42
N ASP A 225 -0.54 6.46 6.01
CA ASP A 225 -0.67 7.21 7.25
C ASP A 225 0.17 6.51 8.34
N ALA A 226 1.08 7.22 9.00
CA ALA A 226 1.86 6.60 10.07
C ALA A 226 0.97 6.11 11.23
N SER A 227 -0.21 6.70 11.42
CA SER A 227 -1.21 6.21 12.38
C SER A 227 -1.75 4.82 12.05
N GLU A 228 -1.63 4.35 10.81
CA GLU A 228 -2.13 3.05 10.35
C GLU A 228 -1.02 1.98 10.29
N TRP A 229 0.22 2.33 10.63
CA TRP A 229 1.37 1.41 10.59
C TRP A 229 1.21 0.21 11.53
N SER A 230 0.48 0.40 12.64
CA SER A 230 0.15 -0.62 13.64
C SER A 230 -1.14 -1.38 13.33
N SER A 231 -1.81 -1.10 12.21
CA SER A 231 -3.02 -1.84 11.83
C SER A 231 -2.73 -3.33 11.63
N GLU A 232 -3.75 -4.17 11.79
CA GLU A 232 -3.61 -5.63 11.60
C GLU A 232 -3.11 -6.00 10.19
N LEU A 233 -3.40 -5.14 9.20
CA LEU A 233 -2.95 -5.28 7.82
C LEU A 233 -1.52 -4.75 7.60
N GLY A 234 -0.95 -4.07 8.60
CA GLY A 234 0.39 -3.49 8.61
C GLY A 234 0.65 -2.64 7.38
N ARG A 235 1.81 -2.87 6.73
CA ARG A 235 2.27 -2.13 5.55
C ARG A 235 1.38 -2.28 4.30
N TYR A 236 0.34 -3.11 4.33
CA TYR A 236 -0.63 -3.28 3.24
C TYR A 236 -2.03 -2.81 3.61
N HIS A 237 -2.17 -1.99 4.65
CA HIS A 237 -3.45 -1.44 5.09
C HIS A 237 -4.35 -0.93 3.95
N PHE A 238 -3.76 -0.17 3.02
CA PHE A 238 -4.50 0.39 1.88
C PHE A 238 -4.68 -0.55 0.69
N GLU A 239 -4.24 -1.82 0.77
CA GLU A 239 -4.59 -2.86 -0.23
C GLU A 239 -6.02 -3.41 -0.04
N ASN A 240 -6.79 -2.83 0.88
CA ASN A 240 -8.25 -2.87 0.81
C ASN A 240 -8.78 -2.22 -0.50
N GLU A 241 -7.97 -1.40 -1.15
CA GLU A 241 -8.07 -0.96 -2.53
C GLU A 241 -6.97 -1.67 -3.35
N LEU A 242 -7.30 -2.83 -3.93
CA LEU A 242 -6.34 -3.62 -4.71
C LEU A 242 -5.72 -2.77 -5.80
N GLY A 243 -4.39 -2.65 -5.81
CA GLY A 243 -3.64 -1.85 -6.78
C GLY A 243 -3.14 -0.54 -6.22
N TYR A 244 -3.52 -0.16 -5.00
CA TYR A 244 -3.09 1.06 -4.33
C TYR A 244 -1.56 1.20 -4.33
N MET A 245 -0.85 0.22 -3.79
CA MET A 245 0.60 0.31 -3.57
C MET A 245 1.35 0.25 -4.89
N ALA A 246 0.93 -0.62 -5.81
CA ALA A 246 1.51 -0.68 -7.15
C ALA A 246 1.37 0.66 -7.88
N GLY A 247 0.17 1.28 -7.82
CA GLY A 247 -0.06 2.60 -8.40
C GLY A 247 0.83 3.68 -7.78
N CYS A 248 0.95 3.72 -6.45
CA CYS A 248 1.85 4.64 -5.76
C CYS A 248 3.32 4.48 -6.17
N PHE A 249 3.82 3.24 -6.29
CA PHE A 249 5.19 2.99 -6.75
C PHE A 249 5.42 3.39 -8.20
N GLN A 250 4.46 3.12 -9.10
CA GLN A 250 4.52 3.55 -10.49
C GLN A 250 4.53 5.09 -10.60
N ALA A 251 3.67 5.75 -9.83
CA ALA A 251 3.62 7.21 -9.78
C ALA A 251 4.91 7.81 -9.22
N LEU A 252 5.50 7.19 -8.20
CA LEU A 252 6.81 7.58 -7.67
C LEU A 252 7.91 7.46 -8.73
N ARG A 253 7.98 6.33 -9.45
CA ARG A 253 8.93 6.16 -10.57
C ARG A 253 8.74 7.23 -11.64
N ARG A 254 7.48 7.53 -11.97
CA ARG A 254 7.18 8.59 -12.93
C ARG A 254 7.68 9.95 -12.43
N LEU A 255 7.43 10.29 -11.17
CA LEU A 255 7.97 11.51 -10.55
C LEU A 255 9.50 11.55 -10.61
N MET A 256 10.18 10.43 -10.34
CA MET A 256 11.65 10.35 -10.42
C MET A 256 12.16 10.57 -11.84
N SER A 257 11.45 10.07 -12.85
CA SER A 257 11.83 10.27 -14.26
C SER A 257 11.77 11.74 -14.72
N LEU A 258 11.07 12.61 -13.98
CA LEU A 258 11.04 14.05 -14.26
C LEU A 258 12.36 14.74 -13.88
N GLY A 259 13.14 14.14 -12.97
CA GLY A 259 14.30 14.80 -12.37
C GLY A 259 13.90 16.16 -11.76
N ARG A 260 14.60 17.22 -12.18
CA ARG A 260 14.35 18.60 -11.73
C ARG A 260 13.29 19.34 -12.56
N ALA A 261 12.64 18.69 -13.52
CA ALA A 261 11.56 19.34 -14.25
C ALA A 261 10.43 19.71 -13.26
N PRO A 262 9.85 20.91 -13.40
CA PRO A 262 8.75 21.34 -12.54
C PRO A 262 7.52 20.45 -12.79
N LEU A 263 6.80 20.13 -11.71
CA LEU A 263 5.46 19.57 -11.81
C LEU A 263 4.54 20.59 -12.50
N THR A 264 3.88 20.16 -13.57
CA THR A 264 2.87 20.91 -14.32
C THR A 264 1.47 20.38 -14.02
N ALA A 265 0.41 21.05 -14.48
CA ALA A 265 -0.96 20.51 -14.38
C ALA A 265 -1.07 19.15 -15.09
N ASP A 266 -0.57 19.04 -16.32
CA ASP A 266 -0.60 17.78 -17.08
C ASP A 266 0.16 16.66 -16.37
N THR A 267 1.32 16.98 -15.78
CA THR A 267 2.07 15.99 -15.00
C THR A 267 1.36 15.63 -13.70
N LEU A 268 0.72 16.59 -13.01
CA LEU A 268 -0.08 16.30 -11.82
C LEU A 268 -1.23 15.34 -12.16
N LEU A 269 -1.92 15.57 -13.28
CA LEU A 269 -2.96 14.67 -13.79
C LEU A 269 -2.40 13.28 -14.12
N GLU A 270 -1.25 13.23 -14.81
CA GLU A 270 -0.58 11.96 -15.12
C GLU A 270 -0.26 11.17 -13.84
N ILE A 271 0.33 11.83 -12.84
CA ILE A 271 0.67 11.22 -11.55
C ILE A 271 -0.57 10.70 -10.83
N HIS A 272 -1.65 11.47 -10.81
CA HIS A 272 -2.93 11.01 -10.28
C HIS A 272 -3.42 9.74 -10.99
N ASP A 273 -3.52 9.79 -12.32
CA ASP A 273 -4.07 8.72 -13.14
C ASP A 273 -3.25 7.42 -13.07
N VAL A 274 -1.94 7.55 -12.87
CA VAL A 274 -1.04 6.42 -12.58
C VAL A 274 -1.24 5.91 -11.14
N ALA A 275 -1.33 6.79 -10.15
CA ALA A 275 -1.49 6.42 -8.74
C ALA A 275 -2.82 5.70 -8.45
N ILE A 276 -3.85 5.92 -9.28
CA ILE A 276 -5.11 5.17 -9.23
C ILE A 276 -5.22 4.08 -10.30
N GLY A 277 -4.24 3.99 -11.20
CA GLY A 277 -4.27 3.13 -12.37
C GLY A 277 -4.42 1.65 -12.01
N ASN A 278 -5.55 1.06 -12.38
CA ASN A 278 -5.95 -0.32 -12.05
C ASN A 278 -6.28 -0.58 -10.57
N ALA A 279 -6.46 0.47 -9.75
CA ALA A 279 -6.93 0.31 -8.38
C ALA A 279 -8.45 0.01 -8.34
N PHE A 280 -8.88 -0.95 -7.51
CA PHE A 280 -10.31 -1.21 -7.27
C PHE A 280 -10.61 -1.58 -5.82
N ARG A 281 -11.68 -1.02 -5.28
CA ARG A 281 -12.08 -1.23 -3.89
C ARG A 281 -12.66 -2.64 -3.70
N ARG A 282 -12.20 -3.36 -2.67
CA ARG A 282 -12.78 -4.65 -2.24
C ARG A 282 -14.14 -4.42 -1.57
N VAL A 283 -15.19 -4.29 -2.37
CA VAL A 283 -16.59 -4.30 -1.94
C VAL A 283 -17.33 -5.42 -2.68
N PRO A 284 -18.48 -5.92 -2.17
CA PRO A 284 -19.24 -7.02 -2.80
C PRO A 284 -19.52 -6.81 -4.30
N THR A 285 -19.52 -5.54 -4.73
CA THR A 285 -19.38 -5.14 -6.13
C THR A 285 -18.14 -4.24 -6.23
N PRO A 286 -17.13 -4.55 -7.08
CA PRO A 286 -15.98 -3.69 -7.27
C PRO A 286 -16.41 -2.26 -7.66
N MET A 287 -16.19 -1.28 -6.79
CA MET A 287 -16.48 0.13 -7.10
C MET A 287 -15.35 0.71 -7.95
N GLN A 288 -15.36 0.43 -9.24
CA GLN A 288 -14.51 1.14 -10.21
C GLN A 288 -14.93 2.60 -10.38
N GLU A 289 -16.22 2.91 -10.18
CA GLU A 289 -16.80 4.23 -10.45
C GLU A 289 -16.27 5.37 -9.56
N ARG A 290 -15.58 5.05 -8.45
CA ARG A 290 -14.96 6.07 -7.58
C ARG A 290 -13.59 6.52 -8.08
N PHE A 291 -12.78 5.63 -8.63
CA PHE A 291 -11.44 5.95 -9.13
C PHE A 291 -11.51 6.38 -10.59
N GLN A 292 -12.04 7.58 -10.80
CA GLN A 292 -12.14 8.20 -12.11
C GLN A 292 -10.83 8.90 -12.45
N LYS A 293 -10.28 8.58 -13.62
CA LYS A 293 -9.17 9.32 -14.22
C LYS A 293 -9.62 10.70 -14.67
N GLY A 294 -8.67 11.63 -14.76
CA GLY A 294 -8.99 12.99 -15.17
C GLY A 294 -9.38 13.91 -14.01
N TYR A 295 -9.32 15.21 -14.29
CA TYR A 295 -9.88 16.23 -13.41
C TYR A 295 -11.39 16.08 -13.26
N ARG A 296 -11.90 16.36 -12.05
CA ARG A 296 -13.33 16.24 -11.75
C ARG A 296 -14.17 17.24 -12.55
N SER A 297 -15.42 16.87 -12.78
CA SER A 297 -16.47 17.75 -13.32
C SER A 297 -17.64 17.97 -12.34
N ARG A 298 -17.62 17.28 -11.20
CA ARG A 298 -18.66 17.30 -10.17
C ARG A 298 -18.15 17.86 -8.85
N ALA A 299 -19.08 18.22 -7.97
CA ALA A 299 -18.74 18.59 -6.61
C ALA A 299 -18.25 17.36 -5.82
N VAL A 300 -17.34 17.60 -4.87
CA VAL A 300 -16.88 16.58 -3.91
C VAL A 300 -16.87 17.21 -2.53
N SER A 301 -17.37 16.49 -1.54
CA SER A 301 -17.47 16.99 -0.18
C SER A 301 -16.97 15.97 0.82
N PHE A 302 -16.32 16.44 1.89
CA PHE A 302 -15.81 15.59 2.96
C PHE A 302 -15.90 16.31 4.32
N PRO A 303 -16.11 15.57 5.41
CA PRO A 303 -16.26 16.17 6.73
C PRO A 303 -14.94 16.77 7.23
N LEU A 304 -15.05 17.91 7.91
CA LEU A 304 -13.98 18.53 8.69
C LEU A 304 -14.19 18.19 10.16
N ILE A 305 -13.25 17.45 10.73
CA ILE A 305 -13.27 16.94 12.09
C ILE A 305 -12.22 17.71 12.89
N GLU A 306 -12.67 18.49 13.88
CA GLU A 306 -11.80 19.25 14.79
C GLU A 306 -10.75 18.36 15.43
N GLY A 307 -9.50 18.82 15.43
CA GLY A 307 -8.35 18.09 15.98
C GLY A 307 -7.85 16.93 15.11
N ARG A 308 -8.47 16.69 13.94
CA ARG A 308 -8.06 15.65 13.00
C ARG A 308 -7.58 16.22 11.67
N ASN A 309 -8.48 16.61 10.78
CA ASN A 309 -8.19 17.26 9.49
C ASN A 309 -8.52 18.76 9.50
N HIS A 310 -8.90 19.30 10.66
CA HIS A 310 -9.30 20.68 10.83
C HIS A 310 -8.86 21.21 12.19
N THR A 311 -8.45 22.48 12.24
CA THR A 311 -8.26 23.25 13.47
C THR A 311 -8.85 24.64 13.33
N ALA A 312 -9.26 25.26 14.44
CA ALA A 312 -9.75 26.65 14.42
C ALA A 312 -8.78 27.63 13.73
N ALA A 313 -7.48 27.52 14.01
CA ALA A 313 -6.45 28.35 13.38
C ALA A 313 -6.32 28.10 11.87
N GLY A 314 -6.45 26.85 11.43
CA GLY A 314 -6.41 26.51 10.00
C GLY A 314 -7.63 27.02 9.24
N LEU A 315 -8.80 26.97 9.87
CA LEU A 315 -10.02 27.56 9.30
C LEU A 315 -9.92 29.08 9.21
N GLU A 316 -9.45 29.75 10.26
CA GLU A 316 -9.23 31.21 10.24
C GLU A 316 -8.25 31.59 9.14
N GLU A 317 -7.13 30.87 9.00
CA GLU A 317 -6.15 31.10 7.95
C GLU A 317 -6.74 30.89 6.54
N PHE A 318 -7.56 29.86 6.34
CA PHE A 318 -8.25 29.64 5.08
C PHE A 318 -9.24 30.77 4.77
N LEU A 319 -10.07 31.16 5.74
CA LEU A 319 -11.07 32.22 5.56
C LEU A 319 -10.43 33.59 5.28
N ALA A 320 -9.21 33.83 5.77
CA ALA A 320 -8.43 35.02 5.46
C ALA A 320 -7.65 34.90 4.12
N SER A 321 -7.59 33.72 3.50
CA SER A 321 -6.83 33.48 2.29
C SER A 321 -7.55 33.96 1.01
N PRO A 322 -6.82 34.23 -0.08
CA PRO A 322 -7.42 34.55 -1.38
C PRO A 322 -8.28 33.43 -1.98
N ASP A 323 -8.17 32.19 -1.49
CA ASP A 323 -8.99 31.07 -1.95
C ASP A 323 -10.42 31.11 -1.36
N ALA A 324 -10.62 31.77 -0.21
CA ALA A 324 -11.94 31.95 0.39
C ALA A 324 -12.82 32.88 -0.44
N GLY A 325 -14.10 32.55 -0.57
CA GLY A 325 -15.07 33.37 -1.32
C GLY A 325 -14.95 33.31 -2.85
N THR A 326 -13.99 32.55 -3.40
CA THR A 326 -13.81 32.38 -4.86
C THR A 326 -14.89 31.50 -5.52
N GLY A 327 -15.75 30.87 -4.73
CA GLY A 327 -16.74 29.90 -5.20
C GLY A 327 -16.14 28.57 -5.64
N TRP A 328 -14.85 28.31 -5.42
CA TRP A 328 -14.23 26.99 -5.61
C TRP A 328 -14.48 26.05 -4.43
N ILE A 329 -14.44 26.62 -3.23
CA ILE A 329 -14.57 25.89 -1.96
C ILE A 329 -15.67 26.57 -1.14
N THR A 330 -16.54 25.76 -0.55
CA THR A 330 -17.55 26.19 0.42
C THR A 330 -17.32 25.43 1.72
N ILE A 331 -17.28 26.15 2.84
CA ILE A 331 -17.33 25.55 4.18
C ILE A 331 -18.74 25.76 4.72
N GLY A 332 -19.38 24.67 5.14
CA GLY A 332 -20.74 24.69 5.65
C GLY A 332 -21.00 23.61 6.68
N GLU A 333 -22.20 23.60 7.24
CA GLU A 333 -22.66 22.50 8.08
C GLU A 333 -22.96 21.27 7.22
N ARG A 334 -22.74 20.08 7.80
CA ARG A 334 -23.12 18.82 7.16
C ARG A 334 -24.64 18.72 7.02
N GLU A 335 -25.11 18.19 5.88
CA GLU A 335 -26.54 17.96 5.60
C GLU A 335 -27.24 17.08 6.66
N GLU A 336 -26.52 16.13 7.26
CA GLU A 336 -27.04 15.23 8.30
C GLU A 336 -27.07 15.87 9.71
N GLY A 337 -26.66 17.13 9.84
CA GLY A 337 -26.53 17.85 11.10
C GLY A 337 -25.24 17.53 11.86
N GLY A 338 -24.66 18.54 12.50
CA GLY A 338 -23.48 18.41 13.37
C GLY A 338 -22.15 18.32 12.63
N GLY A 339 -21.33 19.38 12.78
CA GLY A 339 -19.96 19.44 12.28
C GLY A 339 -19.81 20.14 10.93
N LEU A 340 -18.57 20.54 10.64
CA LEU A 340 -18.22 21.26 9.42
C LEU A 340 -17.97 20.29 8.26
N GLN A 341 -18.18 20.78 7.04
CA GLN A 341 -17.88 20.09 5.80
C GLN A 341 -17.16 21.05 4.86
N LEU A 342 -16.15 20.54 4.17
CA LEU A 342 -15.59 21.20 3.00
C LEU A 342 -16.28 20.64 1.76
N THR A 343 -16.78 21.53 0.91
CA THR A 343 -17.28 21.19 -0.43
C THR A 343 -16.40 21.87 -1.48
N ALA A 344 -15.72 21.07 -2.29
CA ALA A 344 -15.13 21.50 -3.52
C ALA A 344 -16.23 21.57 -4.58
N ASN A 345 -16.69 22.77 -4.91
CA ASN A 345 -17.86 23.00 -5.76
C ASN A 345 -17.63 22.47 -7.17
N ALA A 346 -18.71 22.05 -7.85
CA ALA A 346 -18.64 21.59 -9.23
C ALA A 346 -18.01 22.66 -10.16
N LYS A 347 -17.09 22.23 -11.01
CA LYS A 347 -16.36 23.05 -11.98
C LYS A 347 -16.18 22.22 -13.25
N HIS A 348 -15.94 22.88 -14.38
CA HIS A 348 -15.60 22.15 -15.59
C HIS A 348 -14.20 21.52 -15.43
N SER A 349 -13.96 20.33 -15.98
CA SER A 349 -12.65 19.65 -15.85
C SER A 349 -11.50 20.50 -16.38
N LEU A 350 -11.75 21.29 -17.44
CA LEU A 350 -10.76 22.25 -17.97
C LEU A 350 -10.40 23.32 -16.93
N ASP A 351 -11.39 23.86 -16.21
CA ASP A 351 -11.17 24.86 -15.17
C ASP A 351 -10.34 24.27 -14.04
N CYS A 352 -10.58 23.01 -13.67
CA CYS A 352 -9.76 22.30 -12.68
C CYS A 352 -8.29 22.18 -13.13
N GLY A 353 -8.04 21.90 -14.42
CA GLY A 353 -6.69 21.91 -15.00
C GLY A 353 -6.05 23.30 -14.94
N CYS A 354 -6.79 24.36 -15.30
CA CYS A 354 -6.31 25.74 -15.18
C CYS A 354 -6.00 26.10 -13.72
N LYS A 355 -6.88 25.75 -12.77
CA LYS A 355 -6.66 26.00 -11.34
C LYS A 355 -5.42 25.25 -10.82
N ALA A 356 -5.16 24.03 -11.29
CA ALA A 356 -3.92 23.30 -10.99
C ALA A 356 -2.69 24.07 -11.47
N ALA A 357 -2.72 24.54 -12.72
CA ALA A 357 -1.63 25.31 -13.32
C ALA A 357 -1.39 26.63 -12.56
N ASP A 358 -2.45 27.33 -12.17
CA ASP A 358 -2.37 28.58 -11.41
C ASP A 358 -1.73 28.38 -10.03
N ILE A 359 -2.13 27.33 -9.31
CA ILE A 359 -1.56 26.99 -7.99
C ILE A 359 -0.06 26.66 -8.13
N LEU A 360 0.31 25.80 -9.09
CA LEU A 360 1.70 25.41 -9.31
C LEU A 360 2.55 26.62 -9.76
N ALA A 361 2.03 27.45 -10.66
CA ALA A 361 2.72 28.66 -11.10
C ALA A 361 2.90 29.67 -9.95
N HIS A 362 1.92 29.78 -9.05
CA HIS A 362 2.06 30.59 -7.84
C HIS A 362 3.16 30.06 -6.92
N TYR A 363 3.22 28.75 -6.71
CA TYR A 363 4.27 28.09 -5.93
C TYR A 363 5.68 28.39 -6.45
N TYR A 364 5.95 28.16 -7.75
CA TYR A 364 7.28 28.42 -8.31
C TYR A 364 7.65 29.90 -8.23
N ARG A 365 6.70 30.82 -8.49
CA ARG A 365 6.95 32.26 -8.30
C ARG A 365 7.24 32.63 -6.85
N GLN A 366 6.65 31.94 -5.86
CA GLN A 366 6.99 32.15 -4.46
C GLN A 366 8.41 31.67 -4.18
N LEU A 367 8.79 30.48 -4.66
CA LEU A 367 10.13 29.95 -4.47
C LEU A 367 11.22 30.86 -5.06
N ASP A 368 11.01 31.37 -6.27
CA ASP A 368 11.95 32.27 -6.95
C ASP A 368 12.21 33.58 -6.18
N ARG A 369 11.26 33.98 -5.31
CA ARG A 369 11.36 35.20 -4.50
C ARG A 369 12.04 34.97 -3.16
N ILE A 370 12.25 33.72 -2.73
CA ILE A 370 12.90 33.41 -1.46
C ILE A 370 14.42 33.53 -1.65
N ASP A 371 15.02 34.51 -0.98
CA ASP A 371 16.48 34.65 -0.94
C ASP A 371 17.10 33.42 -0.26
N ALA A 372 18.01 32.75 -0.95
CA ALA A 372 18.71 31.57 -0.43
C ALA A 372 19.62 31.88 0.76
N GLY A 373 20.05 33.14 0.92
CA GLY A 373 20.85 33.60 2.05
C GLY A 373 20.05 34.01 3.28
N ALA A 374 18.71 34.06 3.20
CA ALA A 374 17.88 34.46 4.33
C ALA A 374 17.97 33.42 5.48
N PRO A 375 18.05 33.84 6.75
CA PRO A 375 18.15 32.92 7.89
C PRO A 375 17.01 31.90 7.99
N ASP A 376 15.84 32.24 7.48
CA ASP A 376 14.61 31.46 7.49
C ASP A 376 14.26 30.87 6.11
N ALA A 377 15.17 30.93 5.13
CA ALA A 377 14.90 30.50 3.75
C ALA A 377 14.37 29.06 3.64
N GLU A 378 14.91 28.15 4.44
CA GLU A 378 14.44 26.76 4.48
C GLU A 378 12.99 26.67 4.96
N GLU A 379 12.67 27.35 6.06
CA GLU A 379 11.32 27.39 6.63
C GLU A 379 10.32 28.01 5.66
N MET A 380 10.70 29.11 5.01
CA MET A 380 9.88 29.76 3.97
C MET A 380 9.58 28.82 2.80
N ARG A 381 10.55 28.01 2.36
CA ARG A 381 10.39 27.04 1.26
C ARG A 381 9.47 25.88 1.64
N VAL A 382 9.59 25.37 2.87
CA VAL A 382 8.67 24.33 3.38
C VAL A 382 7.26 24.91 3.51
N ALA A 383 7.10 26.12 4.04
CA ALA A 383 5.81 26.78 4.15
C ALA A 383 5.17 27.04 2.77
N ALA A 384 5.95 27.43 1.75
CA ALA A 384 5.47 27.56 0.37
C ALA A 384 4.99 26.21 -0.21
N THR A 385 5.74 25.14 0.06
CA THR A 385 5.38 23.78 -0.34
C THR A 385 4.08 23.32 0.31
N VAL A 386 3.93 23.57 1.62
CA VAL A 386 2.71 23.30 2.38
C VAL A 386 1.52 24.06 1.79
N ARG A 387 1.64 25.37 1.58
CA ARG A 387 0.57 26.18 0.97
C ARG A 387 0.16 25.64 -0.40
N CYS A 388 1.12 25.26 -1.25
CA CYS A 388 0.83 24.65 -2.54
C CYS A 388 0.02 23.34 -2.37
N CYS A 389 0.46 22.44 -1.50
CA CYS A 389 -0.22 21.17 -1.26
C CYS A 389 -1.62 21.37 -0.68
N GLN A 390 -1.79 22.30 0.27
CA GLN A 390 -3.10 22.63 0.83
C GLN A 390 -4.04 23.20 -0.24
N SER A 391 -3.58 24.14 -1.09
CA SER A 391 -4.40 24.66 -2.18
C SER A 391 -4.78 23.57 -3.19
N LEU A 392 -3.85 22.66 -3.56
CA LEU A 392 -4.17 21.53 -4.45
C LEU A 392 -5.22 20.61 -3.83
N ASP A 393 -5.07 20.25 -2.56
CA ASP A 393 -5.90 19.23 -1.90
C ASP A 393 -7.29 19.77 -1.52
N ARG A 394 -7.37 21.00 -0.98
CA ARG A 394 -8.64 21.68 -0.66
C ARG A 394 -9.53 21.91 -1.88
N ASN A 395 -8.93 22.23 -3.04
CA ASN A 395 -9.68 22.36 -4.29
C ASN A 395 -10.17 21.01 -4.83
N HIS A 396 -9.62 19.92 -4.29
CA HIS A 396 -9.99 18.53 -4.53
C HIS A 396 -10.13 18.27 -6.03
N LEU A 397 -9.10 18.60 -6.81
CA LEU A 397 -9.17 18.70 -8.28
C LEU A 397 -9.52 17.37 -8.97
N PHE A 398 -9.41 16.26 -8.25
CA PHE A 398 -9.84 14.92 -8.69
C PHE A 398 -11.05 14.44 -7.90
N VAL A 399 -11.77 13.47 -8.45
CA VAL A 399 -12.95 12.89 -7.78
C VAL A 399 -12.59 12.16 -6.49
N ASP A 400 -11.44 11.49 -6.47
CA ASP A 400 -10.92 10.71 -5.34
C ASP A 400 -9.37 10.71 -5.41
N ALA A 401 -8.69 10.08 -4.45
CA ALA A 401 -7.24 9.91 -4.40
C ALA A 401 -6.39 11.21 -4.39
N ASN A 402 -6.99 12.35 -4.00
CA ASN A 402 -6.29 13.63 -3.85
C ASN A 402 -5.16 13.52 -2.83
N ILE A 403 -5.43 13.03 -1.62
CA ILE A 403 -4.41 12.82 -0.59
C ILE A 403 -3.31 11.85 -1.04
N ARG A 404 -3.65 10.82 -1.81
CA ARG A 404 -2.65 9.90 -2.36
C ARG A 404 -1.68 10.63 -3.28
N THR A 405 -2.24 11.42 -4.18
CA THR A 405 -1.51 12.19 -5.20
C THR A 405 -0.75 13.36 -4.58
N ILE A 406 -1.35 14.07 -3.64
CA ILE A 406 -0.83 15.34 -3.15
C ILE A 406 -0.01 15.11 -1.88
N GLY A 407 -0.59 14.43 -0.89
CA GLY A 407 -0.01 14.22 0.43
C GLY A 407 1.18 13.25 0.44
N TYR A 408 1.15 12.16 -0.33
CA TYR A 408 2.30 11.25 -0.39
C TYR A 408 3.23 11.51 -1.58
N LEU A 409 2.68 11.83 -2.76
CA LEU A 409 3.47 11.89 -3.99
C LEU A 409 4.01 13.31 -4.27
N CYS A 410 3.13 14.31 -4.43
CA CYS A 410 3.55 15.67 -4.78
C CYS A 410 4.34 16.35 -3.67
N LEU A 411 3.90 16.24 -2.41
CA LEU A 411 4.63 16.79 -1.26
C LEU A 411 6.09 16.32 -1.26
N ASN A 412 6.32 15.02 -1.43
CA ASN A 412 7.67 14.48 -1.46
C ASN A 412 8.44 14.91 -2.71
N LYS A 413 7.79 15.06 -3.88
CA LYS A 413 8.43 15.67 -5.07
C LYS A 413 8.94 17.08 -4.80
N PHE A 414 8.13 17.92 -4.18
CA PHE A 414 8.52 19.29 -3.86
C PHE A 414 9.68 19.32 -2.85
N LEU A 415 9.65 18.47 -1.83
CA LEU A 415 10.76 18.34 -0.88
C LEU A 415 12.06 17.89 -1.59
N TRP A 416 11.97 16.92 -2.50
CA TRP A 416 13.13 16.46 -3.29
C TRP A 416 13.74 17.55 -4.17
N ASP A 417 12.91 18.35 -4.84
CA ASP A 417 13.37 19.44 -5.70
C ASP A 417 14.13 20.52 -4.90
N LEU A 418 13.78 20.66 -3.62
CA LEU A 418 14.45 21.53 -2.67
C LEU A 418 15.69 20.90 -2.01
N GLY A 419 16.05 19.66 -2.37
CA GLY A 419 17.15 18.92 -1.76
C GLY A 419 16.86 18.47 -0.33
N MET A 420 15.59 18.40 0.07
CA MET A 420 15.16 18.00 1.41
C MET A 420 14.79 16.52 1.45
N GLU A 421 14.84 15.95 2.65
CA GLU A 421 14.37 14.58 2.90
C GLU A 421 12.84 14.46 2.69
N PRO A 422 12.36 13.29 2.22
CA PRO A 422 10.94 12.96 2.25
C PRO A 422 10.31 13.09 3.64
N ALA A 423 9.01 13.30 3.65
CA ALA A 423 8.18 13.25 4.85
C ALA A 423 7.18 12.08 4.78
N VAL A 424 7.11 11.30 5.85
CA VAL A 424 6.01 10.35 6.08
C VAL A 424 5.07 10.90 7.14
N LEU A 425 3.96 11.48 6.68
CA LEU A 425 3.00 12.13 7.56
C LEU A 425 2.25 11.10 8.41
N GLU A 426 2.02 11.46 9.68
CA GLU A 426 1.19 10.66 10.57
C GLU A 426 -0.23 10.54 10.06
N TYR A 427 -0.76 11.67 9.61
CA TYR A 427 -2.08 11.80 9.03
C TYR A 427 -2.02 12.90 7.97
N PRO A 428 -1.99 12.57 6.67
CA PRO A 428 -1.78 13.52 5.59
C PRO A 428 -2.96 14.46 5.34
N LYS A 429 -4.16 14.11 5.82
CA LYS A 429 -5.36 14.97 5.76
C LYS A 429 -5.26 16.20 6.68
N VAL A 430 -4.14 16.41 7.38
CA VAL A 430 -3.82 17.74 7.94
C VAL A 430 -3.71 18.81 6.85
N LEU A 431 -3.55 18.42 5.58
CA LEU A 431 -3.59 19.32 4.43
C LEU A 431 -4.97 19.94 4.19
N ASP A 432 -6.05 19.31 4.66
CA ASP A 432 -7.42 19.75 4.45
C ASP A 432 -7.65 21.14 5.07
N MET A 433 -7.53 21.30 6.40
CA MET A 433 -7.88 22.56 7.08
C MET A 433 -7.11 22.80 8.40
N CYS A 434 -5.86 22.35 8.50
CA CYS A 434 -4.94 22.80 9.55
C CYS A 434 -4.19 24.07 9.09
N SER A 435 -3.61 24.82 10.04
CA SER A 435 -2.81 26.01 9.71
C SER A 435 -1.50 25.62 9.04
N VAL A 436 -0.92 26.52 8.24
CA VAL A 436 0.36 26.26 7.56
C VAL A 436 1.44 25.89 8.57
N ALA A 437 1.52 26.60 9.70
CA ALA A 437 2.49 26.30 10.75
C ALA A 437 2.33 24.88 11.32
N GLN A 438 1.09 24.44 11.57
CA GLN A 438 0.81 23.08 12.05
C GLN A 438 1.21 22.01 11.03
N VAL A 439 0.98 22.26 9.74
CA VAL A 439 1.35 21.33 8.68
C VAL A 439 2.85 21.31 8.42
N VAL A 440 3.55 22.46 8.48
CA VAL A 440 5.02 22.52 8.42
C VAL A 440 5.60 21.64 9.52
N GLU A 441 5.11 21.77 10.74
CA GLU A 441 5.54 20.97 11.88
C GLU A 441 5.20 19.46 11.68
N ALA A 442 4.05 19.14 11.09
CA ALA A 442 3.73 17.76 10.70
C ALA A 442 4.70 17.20 9.64
N VAL A 443 5.13 18.02 8.66
CA VAL A 443 6.16 17.67 7.67
C VAL A 443 7.50 17.40 8.36
N ARG A 444 7.93 18.24 9.31
CA ARG A 444 9.17 18.04 10.06
C ARG A 444 9.16 16.74 10.86
N ARG A 445 8.06 16.43 11.57
CA ARG A 445 7.89 15.13 12.22
C ARG A 445 7.86 13.99 11.20
N GLY A 446 7.28 14.20 10.02
CA GLY A 446 7.30 13.23 8.95
C GLY A 446 8.71 12.93 8.42
N GLN A 447 9.58 13.93 8.33
CA GLN A 447 10.99 13.76 7.97
C GLN A 447 11.74 12.96 9.05
N GLN A 448 11.44 13.19 10.33
CA GLN A 448 11.97 12.35 11.41
C GLN A 448 11.55 10.88 11.26
N ARG A 449 10.29 10.61 10.93
CA ARG A 449 9.80 9.24 10.65
C ARG A 449 10.48 8.62 9.42
N PHE A 450 10.70 9.40 8.38
CA PHE A 450 11.43 8.93 7.21
C PHE A 450 12.88 8.51 7.58
N ARG A 451 13.58 9.32 8.38
CA ARG A 451 14.91 8.94 8.90
C ARG A 451 14.87 7.65 9.73
N GLN A 452 13.82 7.44 10.53
CA GLN A 452 13.63 6.18 11.27
C GLN A 452 13.47 4.98 10.31
N LEU A 453 12.73 5.16 9.22
CA LEU A 453 12.61 4.15 8.16
C LEU A 453 13.93 3.88 7.42
N GLN A 454 14.81 4.89 7.30
CA GLN A 454 16.14 4.71 6.72
C GLN A 454 17.11 4.01 7.67
N GLY A 455 16.95 4.16 8.99
CA GLY A 455 17.82 3.52 9.98
C GLY A 455 17.74 1.99 10.00
N THR A 456 18.78 1.32 10.48
CA THR A 456 18.84 -0.15 10.68
C THR A 456 18.00 -0.64 11.88
N GLY A 457 17.35 0.29 12.59
CA GLY A 457 16.52 0.07 13.79
C GLY A 457 15.27 -0.79 13.56
N ARG A 458 14.55 -1.08 14.65
CA ARG A 458 13.29 -1.86 14.66
C ARG A 458 12.26 -1.29 13.67
N ARG A 459 11.32 -2.15 13.25
CA ARG A 459 10.13 -1.75 12.49
C ARG A 459 9.42 -0.60 13.23
N PRO A 460 8.90 0.41 12.52
CA PRO A 460 8.12 1.47 13.17
C PRO A 460 6.94 0.96 13.98
#